data_AF-A0A918C5B4-F1
#
_entry.id   AF-A0A918C5B4-F1
#
_cell.length_a   1.000
_cell.length_b   1.000
_cell.length_c   1.000
_cell.angle_alpha   90.00
_cell.angle_beta   90.00
_cell.angle_gamma   90.00
#
_symmetry.space_group_name_H-M   'P 1'
#
loop_
_entity.id
_entity.type
_entity.pdbx_description
1 polymer ?
#
loop_
_entity_poly.entity_id
_entity_poly.type
_entity_poly.pdbx_seq_one_letter_code
_entity_poly.pdbx_strand_id
1 'polypeptide(L)'
;MIYLLDTNVVAELTARPKPDQRVLTWFRSTARPNRFLSVITVAEIEAGVDATADPVRKARYAQALAAVRHEYADASHRSVNRKQPRT
;
A
#
# COMPACT_ATOMS: atom_id res chain seq x y z
N MET A 1 -12.15 -11.79 4.44
CA MET A 1 -12.45 -10.73 3.46
C MET A 1 -11.16 -10.31 2.79
N ILE A 2 -11.21 -10.02 1.49
CA ILE A 2 -10.07 -9.50 0.70
C ILE A 2 -10.27 -8.00 0.46
N TYR A 3 -9.20 -7.22 0.50
CA TYR A 3 -9.22 -5.78 0.32
C TYR A 3 -8.21 -5.34 -0.74
N LEU A 4 -8.65 -4.45 -1.63
CA LEU A 4 -7.77 -3.67 -2.49
C LEU A 4 -7.61 -2.29 -1.86
N LEU A 5 -6.37 -1.91 -1.55
CA LEU A 5 -6.06 -0.64 -0.92
C LEU A 5 -6.06 0.48 -1.97
N ASP A 6 -6.71 1.58 -1.62
CA ASP A 6 -6.77 2.80 -2.41
C ASP A 6 -5.68 3.80 -1.94
N THR A 7 -5.43 4.83 -2.75
CA THR A 7 -4.43 5.89 -2.52
C THR A 7 -4.62 6.57 -1.17
N ASN A 8 -5.88 6.79 -0.74
CA ASN A 8 -6.19 7.42 0.55
C ASN A 8 -5.71 6.59 1.75
N VAL A 9 -5.92 5.27 1.74
CA VAL A 9 -5.49 4.34 2.80
C VAL A 9 -3.97 4.28 2.81
N VAL A 10 -3.32 4.21 1.65
CA VAL A 10 -1.85 4.23 1.58
C VAL A 10 -1.28 5.52 2.15
N ALA A 11 -1.87 6.67 1.81
CA ALA A 11 -1.45 7.97 2.34
C ALA A 11 -1.65 8.06 3.87
N GLU A 12 -2.75 7.51 4.38
CA GLU A 12 -3.03 7.41 5.81
C GLU A 12 -1.94 6.62 6.54
N LEU A 13 -1.54 5.46 5.98
CA LEU A 13 -0.58 4.56 6.60
C LEU A 13 0.88 5.02 6.53
N THR A 14 1.23 5.87 5.55
CA THR A 14 2.64 6.18 5.24
C THR A 14 3.02 7.65 5.43
N ALA A 15 2.09 8.59 5.19
CA ALA A 15 2.40 10.01 5.09
C ALA A 15 1.74 10.87 6.16
N ARG A 16 0.61 10.44 6.73
CA ARG A 16 -0.09 11.19 7.78
C ARG A 16 0.70 11.20 9.09
N PRO A 17 0.98 12.38 9.69
CA PRO A 17 1.64 12.45 11.00
C PRO A 17 0.81 11.88 12.14
N LYS A 18 -0.52 11.95 12.04
CA LYS A 18 -1.49 11.44 13.01
C LYS A 18 -2.58 10.65 12.29
N PRO A 19 -2.32 9.37 11.97
CA PRO A 19 -3.29 8.53 11.28
C PRO A 19 -4.47 8.17 12.20
N ASP A 20 -5.64 7.95 11.60
CA ASP A 20 -6.83 7.44 12.29
C ASP A 20 -6.54 6.04 12.88
N GLN A 21 -6.72 5.92 14.20
CA GLN A 21 -6.50 4.68 14.93
C GLN A 21 -7.40 3.54 14.46
N ARG A 22 -8.58 3.84 13.92
CA ARG A 22 -9.50 2.83 13.35
C ARG A 22 -8.91 2.21 12.10
N VAL A 23 -8.30 3.02 11.23
CA VAL A 23 -7.62 2.54 10.01
C VAL A 23 -6.42 1.68 10.38
N LEU A 24 -5.61 2.13 11.35
CA LEU A 24 -4.48 1.35 11.84
C LEU A 24 -4.90 0.01 12.44
N THR A 25 -5.95 0.02 13.26
CA THR A 25 -6.47 -1.19 13.93
C THR A 25 -7.00 -2.19 12.90
N TRP A 26 -7.78 -1.72 11.92
CA TRP A 26 -8.26 -2.55 10.81
C TRP A 26 -7.13 -3.10 9.94
N PHE A 27 -6.15 -2.26 9.62
CA PHE A 27 -5.02 -2.68 8.80
C PHE A 27 -4.23 -3.79 9.49
N ARG A 28 -3.97 -3.65 10.79
CA ARG A 28 -3.27 -4.64 11.63
C ARG A 28 -4.06 -5.93 11.85
N SER A 29 -5.39 -5.85 11.93
CA SER A 29 -6.24 -7.04 12.15
C SER A 29 -6.47 -7.85 10.86
N THR A 30 -6.24 -7.26 9.70
CA THR A 30 -6.31 -7.95 8.41
C THR A 30 -5.02 -8.74 8.15
N ALA A 31 -5.10 -9.94 7.58
CA ALA A 31 -3.91 -10.69 7.20
C ALA A 31 -3.29 -10.15 5.90
N ARG A 32 -1.96 -10.13 5.79
CA ARG A 32 -1.22 -9.65 4.60
C ARG A 32 -1.67 -10.29 3.27
N PRO A 33 -1.90 -11.62 3.17
CA PRO A 33 -2.37 -12.24 1.93
C PRO A 33 -3.74 -11.77 1.45
N ASN A 34 -4.50 -11.08 2.31
CA ASN A 34 -5.82 -10.55 2.00
C ASN A 34 -5.80 -9.04 1.69
N ARG A 35 -4.62 -8.42 1.62
CA ARG A 35 -4.46 -7.01 1.25
C ARG A 35 -3.69 -6.93 -0.06
N PHE A 36 -4.26 -6.22 -1.01
CA PHE A 36 -3.70 -6.00 -2.33
C PHE A 36 -3.55 -4.51 -2.58
N LEU A 37 -2.61 -4.14 -3.43
CA LEU A 37 -2.42 -2.78 -3.89
C LEU A 37 -2.45 -2.79 -5.42
N SER A 38 -3.23 -1.89 -6.02
CA SER A 38 -3.32 -1.79 -7.47
C SER A 38 -2.05 -1.16 -8.05
N VAL A 39 -1.59 -1.64 -9.20
CA VAL A 39 -0.53 -0.98 -9.97
C VAL A 39 -0.93 0.43 -10.41
N ILE A 40 -2.23 0.70 -10.59
CA ILE A 40 -2.75 2.04 -10.91
C ILE A 40 -2.57 2.98 -9.70
N THR A 41 -2.92 2.52 -8.49
CA THR A 41 -2.69 3.26 -7.25
C THR A 41 -1.20 3.60 -7.06
N VAL A 42 -0.31 2.68 -7.39
CA VAL A 42 1.14 2.95 -7.36
C VAL A 42 1.53 4.05 -8.35
N ALA A 43 1.02 4.00 -9.58
CA ALA A 43 1.30 5.01 -10.61
C ALA A 43 0.75 6.40 -10.25
N GLU A 44 -0.43 6.49 -9.62
CA GLU A 44 -0.98 7.75 -9.12
C GLU A 44 -0.11 8.38 -8.03
N ILE A 45 0.37 7.56 -7.09
CA ILE A 45 1.28 8.02 -6.03
C ILE A 45 2.59 8.52 -6.64
N GLU A 46 3.14 7.82 -7.63
CA GLU A 46 4.35 8.24 -8.37
C GLU A 46 4.20 9.61 -9.01
N ALA A 47 3.13 9.80 -9.78
CA ALA A 47 2.84 11.08 -10.39
C ALA A 47 2.71 12.20 -9.33
N GLY A 48 2.10 11.90 -8.18
CA GLY A 48 1.99 12.84 -7.06
C GLY A 48 3.34 13.18 -6.40
N VAL A 49 4.23 12.20 -6.23
CA VAL A 49 5.59 12.43 -5.74
C VAL A 49 6.36 13.31 -6.72
N ASP A 50 6.27 13.02 -8.01
CA ASP A 50 7.00 13.77 -9.04
C ASP A 50 6.56 15.22 -9.14
N ALA A 51 5.26 15.47 -9.00
CA ALA A 51 4.67 16.81 -8.99
C ALA A 51 4.92 17.61 -7.68
N THR A 52 5.50 17.00 -6.65
CA THR A 52 5.75 17.69 -5.37
C THR A 52 6.92 18.67 -5.50
N ALA A 53 6.65 19.97 -5.33
CA ALA A 53 7.65 21.04 -5.46
C ALA A 53 8.63 21.15 -4.28
N ASP A 54 8.17 20.87 -3.06
CA ASP A 54 9.01 20.92 -1.86
C ASP A 54 9.95 19.71 -1.84
N PRO A 55 11.29 19.90 -1.88
CA PRO A 55 12.26 18.81 -1.99
C PRO A 55 12.26 17.90 -0.75
N VAL A 56 11.98 18.43 0.44
CA VAL A 56 11.92 17.65 1.69
C VAL A 56 10.69 16.75 1.66
N ARG A 57 9.53 17.31 1.25
CA ARG A 57 8.30 16.53 1.12
C ARG A 57 8.41 15.48 0.01
N LYS A 58 8.99 15.83 -1.13
CA LYS A 58 9.22 14.91 -2.25
C LYS A 58 10.08 13.73 -1.82
N ALA A 59 11.20 13.98 -1.14
CA ALA A 59 12.06 12.93 -0.61
C ALA A 59 11.31 12.00 0.37
N ARG A 60 10.51 12.57 1.27
CA ARG A 60 9.70 11.80 2.22
C ARG A 60 8.67 10.90 1.50
N TYR A 61 7.95 11.43 0.51
CA TYR A 61 6.98 10.63 -0.24
C TYR A 61 7.65 9.56 -1.11
N ALA A 62 8.80 9.87 -1.72
CA ALA A 62 9.59 8.89 -2.47
C ALA A 62 10.05 7.73 -1.57
N GLN A 63 10.50 8.03 -0.34
CA GLN A 63 10.88 6.99 0.63
C GLN A 63 9.68 6.13 1.04
N ALA A 64 8.52 6.74 1.27
CA ALA A 64 7.29 6.02 1.58
C ALA A 64 6.86 5.09 0.42
N LEU A 65 6.91 5.58 -0.82
CA LEU A 65 6.61 4.80 -2.02
C LEU A 65 7.56 3.61 -2.18
N ALA A 66 8.86 3.81 -1.94
CA ALA A 66 9.84 2.72 -1.98
C ALA A 66 9.52 1.62 -0.95
N ALA A 67 9.12 2.00 0.27
CA ALA A 67 8.70 1.06 1.29
C ALA A 67 7.44 0.27 0.87
N VAL A 68 6.46 0.94 0.26
CA VAL A 68 5.26 0.29 -0.28
C VAL A 68 5.62 -0.69 -1.40
N ARG A 69 6.47 -0.29 -2.36
CA ARG A 69 6.93 -1.18 -3.43
C ARG A 69 7.63 -2.42 -2.88
N HIS A 70 8.50 -2.25 -1.88
CA HIS A 70 9.16 -3.37 -1.22
C HIS A 70 8.16 -4.30 -0.53
N GLU A 71 7.19 -3.74 0.20
CA GLU A 71 6.15 -4.50 0.89
C GLU A 71 5.25 -5.31 -0.06
N TYR A 72 5.05 -4.88 -1.31
CA TYR A 72 4.17 -5.56 -2.26
C TYR A 72 4.89 -6.28 -3.42
N ALA A 73 6.22 -6.17 -3.56
CA ALA A 73 6.99 -6.82 -4.62
C ALA A 73 6.88 -8.36 -4.58
N ASP A 74 6.93 -8.96 -3.38
CA ASP A 74 6.94 -10.41 -3.19
C ASP A 74 5.57 -11.08 -3.37
N ALA A 75 4.49 -10.29 -3.36
CA ALA A 75 3.13 -10.81 -3.45
C ALA A 75 2.77 -11.31 -4.86
N SER A 76 3.52 -10.88 -5.88
CA SER A 76 3.32 -11.24 -7.28
C SER A 76 3.59 -12.73 -7.58
N HIS A 77 4.34 -13.45 -6.73
CA HIS A 77 4.78 -14.82 -7.05
C HIS A 77 4.13 -15.94 -6.20
N ARG A 78 3.49 -15.63 -5.06
CA ARG A 78 3.02 -16.69 -4.12
C ARG A 78 1.53 -17.05 -4.19
N SER A 79 0.66 -16.24 -4.78
CA SER A 79 -0.80 -16.41 -4.60
C SER A 79 -1.55 -17.09 -5.74
N VAL A 80 -0.91 -17.44 -6.86
CA VAL A 80 -1.63 -18.08 -8.00
C VAL A 80 -1.75 -19.60 -7.87
N ASN A 81 -0.96 -20.26 -7.01
CA ASN A 81 -0.87 -21.73 -7.02
C ASN A 81 -1.28 -22.43 -5.71
N ARG A 82 -2.36 -21.99 -5.05
CA ARG A 82 -3.03 -22.84 -4.06
C ARG A 82 -4.47 -23.10 -4.49
N LYS A 83 -4.63 -24.06 -5.40
CA LYS A 83 -5.93 -24.73 -5.59
C LYS A 83 -6.35 -25.28 -4.22
N GLN A 84 -7.33 -24.65 -3.60
CA GLN A 84 -8.01 -25.18 -2.44
C GLN A 84 -8.78 -26.43 -2.92
N PRO A 85 -8.55 -27.65 -2.38
CA PRO A 85 -9.38 -28.78 -2.72
C PRO A 85 -10.81 -28.46 -2.25
N ARG A 86 -11.76 -28.49 -3.20
CA ARG A 86 -13.18 -28.56 -2.89
C ARG A 86 -13.48 -30.01 -2.55
N THR A 87 -14.10 -30.19 -1.38
CA THR A 87 -14.70 -31.40 -0.80
C THR A 87 -13.75 -32.54 -0.48
#